data_AF-A0A2K0WF83-F1
#
_entry.id   AF-A0A2K0WF83-F1
#
_cell.length_a   1.000
_cell.length_b   1.000
_cell.length_c   1.000
_cell.angle_alpha   90.00
_cell.angle_beta   90.00
_cell.angle_gamma   90.00
#
_symmetry.space_group_name_H-M   'P 1'
#
loop_
_entity.id
_entity.type
_entity.pdbx_description
1 polymer ?
#
loop_
_entity_poly.entity_id
_entity_poly.type
_entity_poly.pdbx_seq_one_letter_code
_entity_poly.pdbx_strand_id
1 'polypeptide(L)'
;MQGLATGASESLLPLMLTEVTFLHERGRVFGLYWTVQNVLSSTMGLTSSYEAAALGWRWYYWVFAILVGAGLVLAFLFGFETRFQRPVVSLDGRAVLTDDFGITHVVPDSEAQEYLERHGIEDQRGDEVDVSLKRYAQMLKPWGSSHKTPGQIMLLSLLRMAQSMTSPAILFTVLASSITLACVVDVSLTYDAVLQQYRWNPKDIGLINLGGIIGGLLGAAYCTLLGEPFIIWKARRNHGIHKPEHRLIILMPVAILGFSMLILYGFMATAAFEGGGSYWGILVSWTLFQVTFTSVLIVTTTFAAEASPKHPGPALVMVTGTKNIVSFGVAYGLTDMVQHGGYTWTFGALAGIFGVIFILGIPIYMLNPKWRRYVTRAEEKKGITTTD
;
A
#
# COMPACT_ATOMS: atom_id res chain seq x y z
N MET A 1 15.04 -8.23 14.02
CA MET A 1 15.50 -8.53 12.63
C MET A 1 14.33 -8.66 11.66
N GLN A 2 13.39 -9.60 11.85
CA GLN A 2 12.27 -9.82 10.92
C GLN A 2 11.46 -8.54 10.62
N GLY A 3 11.03 -7.79 11.65
CA GLY A 3 10.26 -6.55 11.43
C GLY A 3 11.00 -5.48 10.60
N LEU A 4 12.33 -5.35 10.77
CA LEU A 4 13.13 -4.40 9.98
C LEU A 4 13.21 -4.82 8.51
N ALA A 5 13.43 -6.11 8.25
CA ALA A 5 13.50 -6.64 6.88
C ALA A 5 12.15 -6.57 6.17
N THR A 6 11.06 -6.96 6.85
CA THR A 6 9.71 -6.91 6.29
C THR A 6 9.29 -5.48 5.96
N GLY A 7 9.53 -4.53 6.88
CA GLY A 7 9.22 -3.11 6.64
C GLY A 7 9.95 -2.54 5.43
N ALA A 8 11.23 -2.86 5.25
CA ALA A 8 11.99 -2.45 4.07
C ALA A 8 11.38 -3.03 2.78
N SER A 9 11.06 -4.33 2.76
CA SER A 9 10.48 -4.99 1.59
C SER A 9 9.09 -4.44 1.22
N GLU A 10 8.24 -4.17 2.21
CA GLU A 10 6.86 -3.72 1.99
C GLU A 10 6.80 -2.29 1.42
N SER A 11 7.75 -1.44 1.77
CA SER A 11 7.84 -0.08 1.24
C SER A 11 8.52 0.01 -0.14
N LEU A 12 9.46 -0.88 -0.44
CA LEU A 12 10.19 -0.88 -1.72
C LEU A 12 9.36 -1.40 -2.88
N LEU A 13 8.53 -2.43 -2.67
CA LEU A 13 7.79 -3.09 -3.76
C LEU A 13 6.80 -2.14 -4.47
N PRO A 14 5.94 -1.36 -3.77
CA PRO A 14 5.04 -0.42 -4.43
C PRO A 14 5.79 0.69 -5.17
N LEU A 15 6.93 1.13 -4.65
CA LEU A 15 7.79 2.10 -5.31
C LEU A 15 8.30 1.56 -6.64
N MET A 16 8.92 0.37 -6.64
CA MET A 16 9.41 -0.27 -7.87
C MET A 16 8.29 -0.46 -8.90
N LEU A 17 7.09 -0.87 -8.45
CA LEU A 17 5.92 -1.00 -9.32
C LEU A 17 5.52 0.32 -9.97
N THR A 18 5.61 1.47 -9.26
CA THR A 18 5.29 2.77 -9.88
C THR A 18 6.28 3.21 -10.94
N GLU A 19 7.53 2.78 -10.85
CA GLU A 19 8.57 3.12 -11.82
C GLU A 19 8.41 2.34 -13.13
N VAL A 20 7.98 1.09 -13.06
CA VAL A 20 7.80 0.23 -14.24
C VAL A 20 6.41 0.32 -14.89
N THR A 21 5.45 1.00 -14.25
CA THR A 21 4.06 1.07 -14.73
C THR A 21 3.61 2.46 -15.16
N PHE A 22 2.90 2.51 -16.29
CA PHE A 22 2.21 3.70 -16.74
C PHE A 22 1.00 4.01 -15.86
N LEU A 23 0.65 5.29 -15.74
CA LEU A 23 -0.43 5.80 -14.89
C LEU A 23 -1.77 5.05 -15.07
N HIS A 24 -2.11 4.71 -16.31
CA HIS A 24 -3.38 4.04 -16.64
C HIS A 24 -3.42 2.56 -16.22
N GLU A 25 -2.26 1.90 -16.05
CA GLU A 25 -2.16 0.49 -15.67
C GLU A 25 -1.89 0.30 -14.17
N ARG A 26 -1.57 1.39 -13.45
CA ARG A 26 -1.18 1.34 -12.02
C ARG A 26 -2.23 0.64 -11.16
N GLY A 27 -3.51 0.92 -11.39
CA GLY A 27 -4.60 0.30 -10.63
C GLY A 27 -4.56 -1.23 -10.73
N ARG A 28 -4.46 -1.76 -11.95
CA ARG A 28 -4.41 -3.19 -12.23
C ARG A 28 -3.17 -3.86 -11.66
N VAL A 29 -2.01 -3.20 -11.76
CA VAL A 29 -0.75 -3.77 -11.25
C VAL A 29 -0.70 -3.77 -9.73
N PHE A 30 -1.13 -2.69 -9.06
CA PHE A 30 -1.30 -2.70 -7.61
C PHE A 30 -2.36 -3.70 -7.16
N GLY A 31 -3.43 -3.85 -7.94
CA GLY A 31 -4.44 -4.89 -7.76
C GLY A 31 -3.81 -6.27 -7.71
N LEU A 32 -3.07 -6.64 -8.77
CA LEU A 32 -2.40 -7.93 -8.86
C LEU A 32 -1.41 -8.14 -7.70
N TYR A 33 -0.59 -7.12 -7.40
CA TYR A 33 0.39 -7.17 -6.31
C TYR A 33 -0.24 -7.52 -4.95
N TRP A 34 -1.22 -6.72 -4.51
CA TRP A 34 -1.87 -6.94 -3.21
C TRP A 34 -2.67 -8.25 -3.16
N THR A 35 -3.22 -8.67 -4.30
CA THR A 35 -3.95 -9.95 -4.41
C THR A 35 -3.02 -11.14 -4.26
N VAL A 36 -1.90 -11.14 -4.98
CA VAL A 36 -0.88 -12.20 -4.88
C VAL A 36 -0.36 -12.28 -3.45
N GLN A 37 -0.08 -11.13 -2.82
CA GLN A 37 0.31 -11.08 -1.42
C GLN A 37 -0.75 -11.69 -0.49
N ASN A 38 -2.02 -11.34 -0.65
CA ASN A 38 -3.09 -11.88 0.20
C ASN A 38 -3.28 -13.39 0.01
N VAL A 39 -3.31 -13.87 -1.25
CA VAL A 39 -3.47 -15.29 -1.56
C VAL A 39 -2.31 -16.11 -1.01
N LEU A 40 -1.07 -15.63 -1.18
CA LEU A 40 0.11 -16.30 -0.61
C LEU A 40 0.04 -16.31 0.92
N SER A 41 -0.25 -15.18 1.55
CA SER A 41 -0.37 -15.09 3.01
C SER A 41 -1.44 -16.02 3.57
N SER A 42 -2.61 -16.07 2.93
CA SER A 42 -3.73 -16.94 3.35
C SER A 42 -3.40 -18.42 3.10
N THR A 43 -2.73 -18.75 2.00
CA THR A 43 -2.28 -20.13 1.74
C THR A 43 -1.25 -20.60 2.77
N MET A 44 -0.33 -19.72 3.18
CA MET A 44 0.62 -20.02 4.25
C MET A 44 -0.09 -20.22 5.59
N GLY A 45 -1.08 -19.38 5.93
CA GLY A 45 -1.89 -19.55 7.14
C GLY A 45 -2.72 -20.83 7.15
N LEU A 46 -3.23 -21.26 5.99
CA LEU A 46 -3.91 -22.55 5.84
C LEU A 46 -2.94 -23.72 6.10
N THR A 47 -1.78 -23.68 5.44
CA THR A 47 -0.79 -24.76 5.51
C THR A 47 -0.18 -24.86 6.91
N SER A 48 -0.01 -23.73 7.61
CA SER A 48 0.63 -23.68 8.92
C SER A 48 -0.09 -24.49 10.00
N SER A 49 -1.43 -24.54 9.98
CA SER A 49 -2.18 -25.32 10.97
C SER A 49 -1.97 -26.83 10.81
N TYR A 50 -1.87 -27.31 9.56
CA TYR A 50 -1.58 -28.72 9.28
C TYR A 50 -0.12 -29.08 9.56
N GLU A 51 0.81 -28.19 9.21
CA GLU A 51 2.24 -28.37 9.50
C GLU A 51 2.51 -28.43 11.00
N ALA A 52 1.93 -27.51 11.78
CA ALA A 52 2.08 -27.49 13.23
C ALA A 52 1.56 -28.79 13.87
N ALA A 53 0.48 -29.36 13.32
CA ALA A 53 -0.11 -30.60 13.79
C ALA A 53 0.70 -31.87 13.45
N ALA A 54 1.43 -31.87 12.34
CA ALA A 54 2.17 -33.05 11.86
C ALA A 54 3.66 -33.04 12.23
N LEU A 55 4.31 -31.89 12.10
CA LEU A 55 5.78 -31.72 12.17
C LEU A 55 6.21 -30.82 13.34
N GLY A 56 5.24 -30.22 14.04
CA GLY A 56 5.46 -29.34 15.18
C GLY A 56 5.73 -27.89 14.80
N TRP A 57 5.60 -26.99 15.78
CA TRP A 57 5.69 -25.54 15.60
C TRP A 57 7.06 -25.03 15.11
N ARG A 58 8.14 -25.79 15.32
CA ARG A 58 9.49 -25.38 14.90
C ARG A 58 9.65 -25.41 13.38
N TRP A 59 8.98 -26.36 12.72
CA TRP A 59 9.15 -26.58 11.28
C TRP A 59 8.50 -25.47 10.46
N TYR A 60 7.47 -24.81 11.01
CA TYR A 60 6.93 -23.56 10.49
C TYR A 60 8.02 -22.52 10.19
N TYR A 61 8.92 -22.24 11.14
CA TYR A 61 9.99 -21.24 10.95
C TYR A 61 11.00 -21.62 9.86
N TRP A 62 11.26 -22.92 9.69
CA TRP A 62 12.17 -23.40 8.68
C TRP A 62 11.59 -23.32 7.27
N VAL A 63 10.29 -23.58 7.10
CA VAL A 63 9.60 -23.37 5.81
C VAL A 63 9.72 -21.90 5.39
N PHE A 64 9.51 -20.95 6.32
CA PHE A 64 9.76 -19.53 6.07
C PHE A 64 11.22 -19.24 5.70
N ALA A 65 12.18 -19.85 6.41
CA ALA A 65 13.60 -19.66 6.10
C ALA A 65 13.97 -20.15 4.69
N ILE A 66 13.43 -21.30 4.26
CA ILE A 66 13.63 -21.85 2.91
C ILE A 66 13.03 -20.92 1.86
N LEU A 67 11.80 -20.44 2.07
CA LEU A 67 11.14 -19.54 1.12
C LEU A 67 11.86 -18.19 1.00
N VAL A 68 12.32 -17.62 2.12
CA VAL A 68 13.14 -16.40 2.12
C VAL A 68 14.48 -16.66 1.42
N GLY A 69 15.12 -17.81 1.65
CA GLY A 69 16.36 -18.20 0.97
C GLY A 69 16.19 -18.36 -0.54
N ALA A 70 15.10 -18.98 -0.98
CA ALA A 70 14.75 -19.09 -2.40
C ALA A 70 14.44 -17.71 -3.01
N GLY A 71 13.72 -16.86 -2.29
CA GLY A 71 13.45 -15.47 -2.67
C GLY A 71 14.73 -14.65 -2.82
N LEU A 72 15.72 -14.86 -1.96
CA LEU A 72 17.04 -14.21 -2.07
C LEU A 72 17.77 -14.65 -3.34
N VAL A 73 17.75 -15.95 -3.67
CA VAL A 73 18.36 -16.46 -4.91
C VAL A 73 17.66 -15.88 -6.15
N LEU A 74 16.33 -15.81 -6.13
CA LEU A 74 15.55 -15.20 -7.22
C LEU A 74 15.84 -13.70 -7.34
N ALA A 75 15.88 -12.97 -6.24
CA ALA A 75 16.22 -11.55 -6.23
C ALA A 75 17.65 -11.32 -6.76
N PHE A 76 18.61 -12.19 -6.42
CA PHE A 76 19.96 -12.10 -6.95
C PHE A 76 20.05 -12.36 -8.47
N LEU A 77 19.26 -13.31 -9.00
CA LEU A 77 19.30 -13.67 -10.42
C LEU A 77 18.44 -12.77 -11.32
N PHE A 78 17.34 -12.21 -10.79
CA PHE A 78 16.33 -11.48 -11.57
C PHE A 78 16.08 -10.04 -11.11
N GLY A 79 16.58 -9.65 -9.93
CA GLY A 79 16.43 -8.30 -9.38
C GLY A 79 17.44 -7.33 -9.99
N PHE A 80 17.17 -6.88 -11.21
CA PHE A 80 18.00 -5.86 -11.86
C PHE A 80 17.70 -4.48 -11.30
N GLU A 81 18.75 -3.67 -11.14
CA GLU A 81 18.63 -2.24 -10.81
C GLU A 81 17.90 -1.50 -11.94
N THR A 82 16.69 -1.00 -11.65
CA THR A 82 15.85 -0.24 -12.59
C THR A 82 16.22 1.22 -12.65
N ARG A 83 17.04 1.73 -11.71
CA ARG A 83 17.42 3.14 -11.67
C ARG A 83 18.34 3.49 -12.85
N PHE A 84 17.76 4.22 -13.80
CA PHE A 84 18.47 4.81 -14.92
C PHE A 84 18.51 6.33 -14.76
N GLN A 85 19.72 6.90 -14.63
CA GLN A 85 19.92 8.35 -14.68
C GLN A 85 19.70 8.81 -16.12
N ARG A 86 18.60 9.51 -16.35
CA ARG A 86 18.27 10.04 -17.68
C ARG A 86 19.10 11.29 -17.93
N PRO A 87 19.83 11.39 -19.06
CA PRO A 87 20.53 12.60 -19.41
C PRO A 87 19.52 13.74 -19.64
N VAL A 88 19.96 14.98 -19.43
CA VAL A 88 19.14 16.18 -19.62
C VAL A 88 18.93 16.38 -21.13
N VAL A 89 17.66 16.39 -21.56
CA VAL A 89 17.31 16.56 -22.98
C VAL A 89 16.58 17.89 -23.16
N SER A 90 17.03 18.72 -24.10
CA SER A 90 16.27 19.90 -24.54
C SER A 90 15.27 19.47 -25.63
N LEU A 91 13.99 19.75 -25.40
CA LEU A 91 12.90 19.56 -26.35
C LEU A 91 12.24 20.93 -26.54
N ASP A 92 12.37 21.48 -27.75
CA ASP A 92 11.60 22.65 -28.21
C ASP A 92 11.78 23.91 -27.32
N GLY A 93 13.03 24.23 -26.93
CA GLY A 93 13.34 25.41 -26.10
C GLY A 93 13.12 25.20 -24.59
N ARG A 94 12.88 23.96 -24.15
CA ARG A 94 12.66 23.58 -22.75
C ARG A 94 13.58 22.42 -22.38
N ALA A 95 14.31 22.56 -21.29
CA ALA A 95 15.11 21.49 -20.72
C ALA A 95 14.22 20.56 -19.89
N VAL A 96 14.28 19.28 -20.22
CA VAL A 96 13.62 18.19 -19.49
C VAL A 96 14.67 17.52 -18.61
N LEU A 97 14.61 17.83 -17.31
CA LEU A 97 15.58 17.40 -16.30
C LEU A 97 14.92 16.32 -15.45
N THR A 98 15.56 15.17 -15.24
CA THR A 98 15.07 14.18 -14.27
C THR A 98 15.89 14.28 -12.99
N ASP A 99 15.28 14.76 -11.89
CA ASP A 99 15.93 14.85 -10.57
C ASP A 99 16.36 13.44 -10.08
N ASP A 100 17.24 13.37 -9.09
CA ASP A 100 17.73 12.13 -8.46
C ASP A 100 16.58 11.24 -7.92
N PHE A 101 15.39 11.82 -7.76
CA PHE A 101 14.16 11.20 -7.29
C PHE A 101 13.20 10.79 -8.42
N GLY A 102 13.62 10.85 -9.69
CA GLY A 102 12.84 10.42 -10.86
C GLY A 102 11.80 11.45 -11.34
N ILE A 103 11.90 12.71 -10.91
CA ILE A 103 10.94 13.78 -11.24
C ILE A 103 11.39 14.52 -12.48
N THR A 104 10.54 14.57 -13.49
CA THR A 104 10.80 15.36 -14.68
C THR A 104 10.42 16.83 -14.46
N HIS A 105 11.40 17.71 -14.34
CA HIS A 105 11.22 19.15 -14.38
C HIS A 105 11.36 19.65 -15.82
N VAL A 106 10.37 20.43 -16.27
CA VAL A 106 10.42 21.10 -17.57
C VAL A 106 10.69 22.57 -17.30
N VAL A 107 11.92 23.00 -17.51
CA VAL A 107 12.36 24.37 -17.25
C VAL A 107 12.63 25.06 -18.58
N PRO A 108 12.24 26.33 -18.79
CA PRO A 108 12.64 27.09 -19.97
C PRO A 108 14.16 27.08 -20.13
N ASP A 109 14.67 26.96 -21.36
CA ASP A 109 16.12 26.81 -21.60
C ASP A 109 16.99 27.94 -20.98
N SER A 110 16.42 29.14 -20.82
CA SER A 110 17.05 30.29 -20.16
C SER A 110 17.26 30.14 -18.64
N GLU A 111 16.41 29.37 -17.95
CA GLU A 111 16.51 29.10 -16.51
C GLU A 111 17.14 27.72 -16.23
N ALA A 112 17.21 26.86 -17.25
CA ALA A 112 17.75 25.52 -17.15
C ALA A 112 19.21 25.50 -16.71
N GLN A 113 20.05 26.43 -17.21
CA GLN A 113 21.45 26.54 -16.79
C GLN A 113 21.60 26.90 -15.30
N GLU A 114 20.83 27.88 -14.81
CA GLU A 114 20.87 28.28 -13.40
C GLU A 114 20.34 27.15 -12.49
N TYR A 115 19.35 26.40 -12.96
CA TYR A 115 18.83 25.23 -12.24
C TYR A 115 19.85 24.08 -12.17
N LEU A 116 20.55 23.80 -13.28
CA LEU A 116 21.63 22.80 -13.37
C LEU A 116 22.79 23.14 -12.43
N GLU A 117 23.20 24.41 -12.39
CA GLU A 117 24.24 24.89 -11.47
C GLU A 117 23.81 24.79 -10.00
N ARG A 118 22.57 25.17 -9.66
CA ARG A 118 22.04 25.07 -8.29
C ARG A 118 21.94 23.63 -7.77
N HIS A 119 21.71 22.66 -8.66
CA HIS A 119 21.57 21.24 -8.29
C HIS A 119 22.83 20.41 -8.59
N GLY A 120 23.88 21.03 -9.14
CA GLY A 120 25.14 20.36 -9.45
C GLY A 120 25.02 19.26 -10.51
N ILE A 121 24.06 19.39 -11.42
CA ILE A 121 23.80 18.43 -12.50
C ILE A 121 24.63 18.85 -13.72
N GLU A 122 25.46 17.95 -14.26
CA GLU A 122 26.25 18.23 -15.47
C GLU A 122 25.34 18.41 -16.69
N ASP A 123 25.55 19.50 -17.43
CA ASP A 123 24.80 19.80 -18.65
C ASP A 123 25.31 18.92 -19.79
N GLN A 124 24.64 17.79 -20.05
CA GLN A 124 24.96 16.85 -21.14
C GLN A 124 24.24 17.20 -22.45
N ARG A 125 23.75 18.44 -22.61
CA ARG A 125 23.10 18.90 -23.85
C ARG A 125 24.08 18.83 -25.03
N GLY A 126 23.94 17.80 -25.87
CA GLY A 126 24.68 17.66 -27.13
C GLY A 126 25.62 16.46 -27.22
N ASP A 127 25.82 15.70 -26.14
CA ASP A 127 26.52 14.42 -26.22
C ASP A 127 25.57 13.36 -26.79
N GLU A 128 25.97 12.66 -27.86
CA GLU A 128 25.38 11.35 -28.20
C GLU A 128 25.64 10.42 -27.02
N VAL A 129 24.71 10.38 -26.07
CA VAL A 129 24.76 9.40 -24.99
C VAL A 129 24.50 8.06 -25.65
N ASP A 130 25.59 7.36 -25.98
CA ASP A 130 25.55 5.98 -26.44
C ASP A 130 25.02 5.15 -25.26
N VAL A 131 23.69 4.97 -25.22
CA VAL A 131 23.02 4.16 -24.22
C VAL A 131 23.31 2.69 -24.57
N SER A 132 24.56 2.28 -24.34
CA SER A 132 24.96 0.89 -24.48
C SER A 132 24.13 0.06 -23.50
N LEU A 133 23.38 -0.90 -24.04
CA LEU A 133 22.61 -1.83 -23.24
C LEU A 133 23.57 -2.57 -22.30
N LYS A 134 23.40 -2.38 -20.99
CA LYS A 134 24.24 -3.04 -19.98
C LYS A 134 24.15 -4.55 -20.16
N ARG A 135 25.31 -5.23 -20.23
CA ARG A 135 25.36 -6.70 -20.30
C ARG A 135 24.78 -7.28 -19.01
N TYR A 136 24.10 -8.42 -19.06
CA TYR A 136 23.49 -9.10 -17.90
C TYR A 136 24.39 -9.15 -16.65
N ALA A 137 25.68 -9.46 -16.81
CA ALA A 137 26.65 -9.47 -15.72
C ALA A 137 26.96 -8.09 -15.11
N GLN A 138 26.82 -7.00 -15.87
CA GLN A 138 26.94 -5.63 -15.37
C GLN A 138 25.67 -5.16 -14.66
N MET A 139 24.51 -5.74 -14.99
CA MET A 139 23.24 -5.50 -14.29
C MET A 139 23.16 -6.24 -12.95
N LEU A 140 23.97 -7.29 -12.77
CA LEU A 140 24.10 -8.09 -11.54
C LEU A 140 25.00 -7.46 -10.46
N LYS A 141 25.56 -6.26 -10.68
CA LYS A 141 26.37 -5.59 -9.66
C LYS A 141 25.46 -5.16 -8.49
N PRO A 142 25.72 -5.61 -7.24
CA PRO A 142 24.86 -5.29 -6.09
C PRO A 142 24.93 -3.81 -5.65
N TRP A 143 25.89 -3.04 -6.16
CA TRP A 143 26.01 -1.61 -5.90
C TRP A 143 26.01 -0.82 -7.21
N GLY A 144 25.08 0.13 -7.32
CA GLY A 144 25.00 1.11 -8.41
C GLY A 144 26.00 2.26 -8.25
N SER A 145 26.01 3.18 -9.22
CA SER A 145 26.82 4.41 -9.19
C SER A 145 26.60 5.17 -7.87
N SER A 146 27.67 5.33 -7.10
CA SER A 146 27.64 6.03 -5.81
C SER A 146 27.28 7.49 -6.02
N HIS A 147 26.20 7.95 -5.37
CA HIS A 147 25.91 9.38 -5.31
C HIS A 147 27.01 10.07 -4.50
N LYS A 148 27.35 11.31 -4.88
CA LYS A 148 28.38 12.10 -4.19
C LYS A 148 28.03 12.39 -2.72
N THR A 149 26.74 12.32 -2.32
CA THR A 149 26.26 12.58 -0.94
C THR A 149 25.06 11.69 -0.50
N PRO A 150 25.27 10.41 -0.16
CA PRO A 150 24.19 9.48 0.20
C PRO A 150 23.42 9.86 1.47
N GLY A 151 24.10 10.41 2.49
CA GLY A 151 23.46 10.78 3.77
C GLY A 151 22.51 11.98 3.67
N GLN A 152 22.85 12.97 2.83
CA GLN A 152 21.99 14.13 2.60
C GLN A 152 20.73 13.75 1.83
N ILE A 153 20.85 12.88 0.81
CA ILE A 153 19.71 12.36 0.05
C ILE A 153 18.78 11.56 0.97
N MET A 154 19.33 10.74 1.87
CA MET A 154 18.52 10.00 2.85
C MET A 154 17.76 10.94 3.79
N LEU A 155 18.43 11.96 4.34
CA LEU A 155 17.77 12.95 5.21
C LEU A 155 16.72 13.78 4.46
N LEU A 156 17.02 14.19 3.24
CA LEU A 156 16.10 14.93 2.39
C LEU A 156 14.89 14.07 2.01
N SER A 157 15.09 12.77 1.77
CA SER A 157 14.01 11.80 1.55
C SER A 157 13.11 11.70 2.77
N LEU A 158 13.68 11.62 3.98
CA LEU A 158 12.93 11.61 5.25
C LEU A 158 12.12 12.90 5.45
N LEU A 159 12.71 14.05 5.13
CA LEU A 159 12.01 15.34 5.20
C LEU A 159 10.87 15.43 4.17
N ARG A 160 11.09 15.00 2.93
CA ARG A 160 10.04 14.94 1.90
C ARG A 160 8.93 13.95 2.26
N MET A 161 9.27 12.83 2.91
CA MET A 161 8.30 11.89 3.49
C MET A 161 7.45 12.57 4.57
N ALA A 162 8.06 13.26 5.53
CA ALA A 162 7.32 14.02 6.55
C ALA A 162 6.43 15.12 5.93
N GLN A 163 6.93 15.81 4.90
CA GLN A 163 6.15 16.81 4.18
C GLN A 163 4.95 16.20 3.44
N SER A 164 5.06 14.97 2.93
CA SER A 164 3.95 14.27 2.27
C SER A 164 2.76 14.03 3.22
N MET A 165 3.01 13.83 4.51
CA MET A 165 1.97 13.72 5.54
C MET A 165 1.21 15.03 5.79
N THR A 166 1.66 16.16 5.27
CA THR A 166 0.91 17.42 5.39
C THR A 166 -0.31 17.41 4.44
N SER A 167 -0.33 16.54 3.43
CA SER A 167 -1.46 16.40 2.52
C SER A 167 -2.64 15.69 3.20
N PRO A 168 -3.84 16.30 3.26
CA PRO A 168 -5.03 15.67 3.83
C PRO A 168 -5.40 14.34 3.14
N ALA A 169 -5.13 14.21 1.84
CA ALA A 169 -5.34 12.98 1.09
C ALA A 169 -4.44 11.83 1.57
N ILE A 170 -3.16 12.13 1.82
CA ILE A 170 -2.21 11.12 2.30
C ILE A 170 -2.56 10.71 3.73
N LEU A 171 -2.86 11.67 4.61
CA LEU A 171 -3.31 11.39 5.98
C LEU A 171 -4.52 10.46 5.99
N PHE A 172 -5.51 10.72 5.13
CA PHE A 172 -6.65 9.83 5.00
C PHE A 172 -6.26 8.43 4.56
N THR A 173 -5.41 8.28 3.53
CA THR A 173 -4.97 6.95 3.08
C THR A 173 -4.21 6.19 4.14
N VAL A 174 -3.37 6.88 4.91
CA VAL A 174 -2.66 6.31 6.05
C VAL A 174 -3.69 5.81 7.06
N LEU A 175 -4.61 6.67 7.52
CA LEU A 175 -5.60 6.29 8.53
C LEU A 175 -6.50 5.14 8.07
N ALA A 176 -7.00 5.19 6.83
CA ALA A 176 -7.90 4.17 6.27
C ALA A 176 -7.20 2.81 6.08
N SER A 177 -5.94 2.79 5.61
CA SER A 177 -5.16 1.56 5.52
C SER A 177 -4.74 1.03 6.90
N SER A 178 -4.44 1.93 7.85
CA SER A 178 -4.05 1.59 9.23
C SER A 178 -5.16 0.89 9.99
N ILE A 179 -6.36 1.48 10.00
CA ILE A 179 -7.49 0.92 10.77
C ILE A 179 -7.95 -0.40 10.17
N THR A 180 -7.99 -0.50 8.83
CA THR A 180 -8.35 -1.75 8.16
C THR A 180 -7.33 -2.86 8.49
N LEU A 181 -6.03 -2.54 8.48
CA LEU A 181 -4.99 -3.49 8.88
C LEU A 181 -5.09 -3.88 10.35
N ALA A 182 -5.33 -2.92 11.25
CA ALA A 182 -5.53 -3.17 12.68
C ALA A 182 -6.64 -4.19 12.90
N CYS A 183 -7.81 -3.93 12.32
CA CYS A 183 -8.95 -4.81 12.44
C CYS A 183 -8.71 -6.22 11.87
N VAL A 184 -7.92 -6.36 10.79
CA VAL A 184 -7.55 -7.70 10.26
C VAL A 184 -6.72 -8.43 11.30
N VAL A 185 -5.70 -7.74 11.85
CA VAL A 185 -4.83 -8.30 12.88
C VAL A 185 -5.66 -8.69 14.10
N ASP A 186 -6.60 -7.85 14.52
CA ASP A 186 -7.44 -8.09 15.70
C ASP A 186 -8.33 -9.33 15.55
N VAL A 187 -8.98 -9.47 14.40
CA VAL A 187 -9.73 -10.68 14.08
C VAL A 187 -8.78 -11.89 14.01
N SER A 188 -7.57 -11.70 13.45
CA SER A 188 -6.59 -12.79 13.32
C SER A 188 -6.06 -13.32 14.65
N LEU A 189 -5.95 -12.46 15.66
CA LEU A 189 -5.49 -12.83 17.00
C LEU A 189 -6.58 -13.54 17.81
N THR A 190 -7.85 -13.34 17.45
CA THR A 190 -8.99 -13.81 18.25
C THR A 190 -9.71 -15.01 17.65
N TYR A 191 -9.66 -15.23 16.33
CA TYR A 191 -10.46 -16.29 15.70
C TYR A 191 -10.12 -17.69 16.21
N ASP A 192 -8.87 -17.93 16.61
CA ASP A 192 -8.44 -19.25 17.10
C ASP A 192 -9.17 -19.61 18.40
N ALA A 193 -9.12 -18.71 19.38
CA ALA A 193 -9.82 -18.87 20.66
C ALA A 193 -11.34 -19.01 20.46
N VAL A 194 -11.92 -18.26 19.53
CA VAL A 194 -13.37 -18.29 19.25
C VAL A 194 -13.77 -19.60 18.54
N LEU A 195 -13.01 -20.06 17.54
CA LEU A 195 -13.30 -21.30 16.81
C LEU A 195 -13.15 -22.55 17.69
N GLN A 196 -12.22 -22.53 18.66
CA GLN A 196 -12.10 -23.61 19.64
C GLN A 196 -13.37 -23.76 20.50
N GLN A 197 -14.08 -22.65 20.81
CA GLN A 197 -15.37 -22.72 21.51
C GLN A 197 -16.46 -23.40 20.66
N TYR A 198 -16.39 -23.24 19.33
CA TYR A 198 -17.24 -23.97 18.38
C TYR A 198 -16.87 -25.45 18.20
N ARG A 199 -16.00 -26.00 19.05
CA ARG A 199 -15.53 -27.40 19.03
C ARG A 199 -14.75 -27.78 17.77
N TRP A 200 -14.13 -26.81 17.11
CA TRP A 200 -13.21 -27.12 16.01
C TRP A 200 -11.94 -27.76 16.56
N ASN A 201 -11.43 -28.75 15.83
CA ASN A 201 -10.14 -29.35 16.13
C ASN A 201 -9.05 -28.30 15.84
N PRO A 202 -8.03 -28.10 16.71
CA PRO A 202 -6.93 -27.17 16.44
C PRO A 202 -6.26 -27.34 15.07
N LYS A 203 -6.27 -28.56 14.52
CA LYS A 203 -5.75 -28.86 13.17
C LYS A 203 -6.54 -28.16 12.06
N ASP A 204 -7.84 -28.00 12.26
CA ASP A 204 -8.79 -27.55 11.25
C ASP A 204 -9.00 -26.02 11.29
N ILE A 205 -8.51 -25.34 12.33
CA ILE A 205 -8.69 -23.89 12.51
C ILE A 205 -8.09 -23.10 11.34
N GLY A 206 -7.02 -23.61 10.73
CA GLY A 206 -6.41 -23.00 9.54
C GLY A 206 -7.33 -22.93 8.31
N LEU A 207 -8.40 -23.74 8.23
CA LEU A 207 -9.36 -23.70 7.13
C LEU A 207 -10.05 -22.34 7.00
N ILE A 208 -10.09 -21.52 8.05
CA ILE A 208 -10.61 -20.15 7.97
C ILE A 208 -9.88 -19.32 6.89
N ASN A 209 -8.60 -19.60 6.64
CA ASN A 209 -7.80 -18.90 5.64
C ASN A 209 -8.23 -19.19 4.20
N LEU A 210 -9.02 -20.24 3.93
CA LEU A 210 -9.67 -20.40 2.62
C LEU A 210 -10.60 -19.22 2.32
N GLY A 211 -11.27 -18.71 3.35
CA GLY A 211 -12.03 -17.46 3.26
C GLY A 211 -11.14 -16.27 2.94
N GLY A 212 -9.91 -16.24 3.44
CA GLY A 212 -8.92 -15.22 3.08
C GLY A 212 -8.54 -15.24 1.59
N ILE A 213 -8.30 -16.43 1.03
CA ILE A 213 -8.00 -16.59 -0.40
C ILE A 213 -9.16 -16.10 -1.25
N ILE A 214 -10.39 -16.54 -0.94
CA ILE A 214 -11.60 -16.13 -1.65
C ILE A 214 -11.83 -14.62 -1.51
N GLY A 215 -11.69 -14.09 -0.29
CA GLY A 215 -11.84 -12.67 0.01
C GLY A 215 -10.84 -11.80 -0.74
N GLY A 216 -9.57 -12.19 -0.78
CA GLY A 216 -8.53 -11.51 -1.54
C GLY A 216 -8.84 -11.45 -3.03
N LEU A 217 -9.25 -12.57 -3.64
CA LEU A 217 -9.62 -12.62 -5.06
C LEU A 217 -10.87 -11.79 -5.36
N LEU A 218 -11.89 -11.83 -4.51
CA LEU A 218 -13.11 -11.03 -4.67
C LEU A 218 -12.84 -9.53 -4.49
N GLY A 219 -11.98 -9.15 -3.54
CA GLY A 219 -11.56 -7.75 -3.37
C GLY A 219 -10.79 -7.23 -4.58
N ALA A 220 -9.89 -8.05 -5.13
CA ALA A 220 -9.20 -7.77 -6.38
C ALA A 220 -10.18 -7.56 -7.53
N ALA A 221 -11.09 -8.52 -7.72
CA ALA A 221 -12.10 -8.48 -8.78
C ALA A 221 -13.00 -7.24 -8.65
N TYR A 222 -13.37 -6.84 -7.44
CA TYR A 222 -14.10 -5.60 -7.19
C TYR A 222 -13.32 -4.37 -7.69
N CYS A 223 -12.05 -4.24 -7.30
CA CYS A 223 -11.23 -3.10 -7.72
C CYS A 223 -10.98 -3.07 -9.23
N THR A 224 -10.73 -4.21 -9.87
CA THR A 224 -10.39 -4.28 -11.29
C THR A 224 -11.62 -4.24 -12.20
N LEU A 225 -12.67 -5.02 -11.91
CA LEU A 225 -13.83 -5.16 -12.79
C LEU A 225 -14.85 -4.03 -12.59
N LEU A 226 -15.01 -3.53 -11.37
CA LEU A 226 -15.97 -2.47 -11.06
C LEU A 226 -15.28 -1.12 -10.85
N GLY A 227 -14.15 -1.11 -10.13
CA GLY A 227 -13.44 0.12 -9.80
C GLY A 227 -12.86 0.86 -11.01
N GLU A 228 -12.05 0.20 -11.84
CA GLU A 228 -11.39 0.87 -12.98
C GLU A 228 -12.38 1.39 -14.03
N PRO A 229 -13.38 0.60 -14.50
CA PRO A 229 -14.35 1.10 -15.46
C PRO A 229 -15.19 2.26 -14.91
N PHE A 230 -15.50 2.26 -13.61
CA PHE A 230 -16.21 3.36 -12.96
C PHE A 230 -15.40 4.66 -12.96
N ILE A 231 -14.09 4.58 -12.71
CA ILE A 231 -13.18 5.74 -12.79
C ILE A 231 -13.14 6.29 -14.21
N ILE A 232 -12.97 5.42 -15.21
CA ILE A 232 -12.94 5.81 -16.62
C ILE A 232 -14.27 6.43 -17.05
N TRP A 233 -15.39 5.82 -16.67
CA TRP A 233 -16.73 6.35 -16.95
C TRP A 233 -16.90 7.76 -16.37
N LYS A 234 -16.48 7.97 -15.13
CA LYS A 234 -16.57 9.28 -14.48
C LYS A 234 -15.60 10.30 -15.07
N ALA A 235 -14.41 9.88 -15.49
CA ALA A 235 -13.46 10.72 -16.21
C ALA A 235 -14.01 11.17 -17.57
N ARG A 236 -14.64 10.26 -18.33
CA ARG A 236 -15.33 10.58 -19.60
C ARG A 236 -16.45 11.59 -19.40
N ARG A 237 -17.21 11.47 -18.30
CA ARG A 237 -18.24 12.48 -17.94
C ARG A 237 -17.68 13.81 -17.47
N ASN A 238 -16.43 13.86 -17.02
CA ASN A 238 -15.75 15.07 -16.56
C ASN A 238 -14.81 15.65 -17.63
N HIS A 239 -15.25 15.68 -18.89
CA HIS A 239 -14.50 16.20 -20.04
C HIS A 239 -13.13 15.55 -20.26
N GLY A 240 -12.97 14.27 -19.88
CA GLY A 240 -11.72 13.53 -20.05
C GLY A 240 -10.67 13.81 -18.97
N ILE A 241 -10.95 14.64 -17.97
CA ILE A 241 -10.01 14.95 -16.89
C ILE A 241 -10.13 13.90 -15.79
N HIS A 242 -9.08 13.08 -15.62
CA HIS A 242 -8.94 12.13 -14.52
C HIS A 242 -8.69 12.86 -13.20
N LYS A 243 -9.46 12.51 -12.18
CA LYS A 243 -9.34 13.05 -10.83
C LYS A 243 -9.07 11.89 -9.86
N PRO A 244 -7.93 11.89 -9.15
CA PRO A 244 -7.60 10.83 -8.19
C PRO A 244 -8.71 10.62 -7.14
N GLU A 245 -9.46 11.67 -6.80
CA GLU A 245 -10.53 11.65 -5.79
C GLU A 245 -11.69 10.72 -6.15
N HIS A 246 -11.85 10.33 -7.43
CA HIS A 246 -12.88 9.37 -7.82
C HIS A 246 -12.70 8.00 -7.16
N ARG A 247 -11.47 7.67 -6.75
CA ARG A 247 -11.13 6.46 -6.01
C ARG A 247 -11.78 6.41 -4.62
N LEU A 248 -12.00 7.55 -3.97
CA LEU A 248 -12.69 7.64 -2.66
C LEU A 248 -14.14 7.15 -2.72
N ILE A 249 -14.80 7.25 -3.88
CA ILE A 249 -16.20 6.81 -4.04
C ILE A 249 -16.28 5.28 -4.09
N ILE A 250 -15.30 4.64 -4.73
CA ILE A 250 -15.18 3.17 -4.76
C ILE A 250 -14.91 2.63 -3.35
N LEU A 251 -14.31 3.45 -2.48
CA LEU A 251 -14.07 3.10 -1.09
C LEU A 251 -15.37 3.03 -0.25
N MET A 252 -16.44 3.74 -0.63
CA MET A 252 -17.66 3.81 0.21
C MET A 252 -18.41 2.47 0.34
N PRO A 253 -18.70 1.71 -0.73
CA PRO A 253 -19.33 0.40 -0.59
C PRO A 253 -18.47 -0.58 0.24
N VAL A 254 -17.16 -0.50 0.05
CA VAL A 254 -16.17 -1.31 0.78
C VAL A 254 -16.14 -0.97 2.27
N ALA A 255 -16.34 0.30 2.62
CA ALA A 255 -16.44 0.78 4.00
C ALA A 255 -17.68 0.22 4.71
N ILE A 256 -18.83 0.27 4.04
CA ILE A 256 -20.09 -0.27 4.59
C ILE A 256 -19.95 -1.77 4.84
N LEU A 257 -19.33 -2.48 3.88
CA LEU A 257 -19.04 -3.90 4.02
C LEU A 257 -18.11 -4.16 5.22
N GLY A 258 -17.00 -3.43 5.32
CA GLY A 258 -16.05 -3.57 6.45
C GLY A 258 -16.68 -3.32 7.82
N PHE A 259 -17.46 -2.25 7.94
CA PHE A 259 -18.21 -1.92 9.16
C PHE A 259 -19.18 -3.04 9.55
N SER A 260 -19.94 -3.55 8.57
CA SER A 260 -20.95 -4.58 8.80
C SER A 260 -20.31 -5.90 9.23
N MET A 261 -19.13 -6.23 8.70
CA MET A 261 -18.41 -7.47 9.04
C MET A 261 -17.79 -7.45 10.43
N LEU A 262 -17.33 -6.29 10.91
CA LEU A 262 -16.82 -6.16 12.27
C LEU A 262 -17.91 -6.38 13.31
N ILE A 263 -19.10 -5.82 13.06
CA ILE A 263 -20.28 -6.04 13.91
C ILE A 263 -20.68 -7.52 13.89
N LEU A 264 -20.75 -8.12 12.69
CA LEU A 264 -21.08 -9.54 12.55
C LEU A 264 -20.08 -10.41 13.33
N TYR A 265 -18.77 -10.13 13.22
CA TYR A 265 -17.75 -10.88 13.96
C TYR A 265 -17.92 -10.73 15.47
N GLY A 266 -18.16 -9.52 15.97
CA GLY A 266 -18.37 -9.26 17.40
C GLY A 266 -19.55 -10.04 17.98
N PHE A 267 -20.70 -10.07 17.28
CA PHE A 267 -21.86 -10.85 17.73
C PHE A 267 -21.65 -12.36 17.64
N MET A 268 -21.04 -12.85 16.55
CA MET A 268 -20.77 -14.27 16.38
C MET A 268 -19.72 -14.77 17.37
N ALA A 269 -18.71 -13.96 17.69
CA ALA A 269 -17.71 -14.30 18.70
C ALA A 269 -18.34 -14.45 20.08
N THR A 270 -19.22 -13.55 20.49
CA THR A 270 -19.93 -13.66 21.78
C THR A 270 -20.86 -14.86 21.81
N ALA A 271 -21.61 -15.11 20.73
CA ALA A 271 -22.48 -16.28 20.63
C ALA A 271 -21.70 -17.59 20.84
N ALA A 272 -20.46 -17.68 20.35
CA ALA A 272 -19.58 -18.84 20.54
C ALA A 272 -19.40 -19.20 22.02
N PHE A 273 -19.19 -18.19 22.88
CA PHE A 273 -19.00 -18.39 24.33
C PHE A 273 -20.31 -18.64 25.07
N GLU A 274 -21.44 -18.16 24.55
CA GLU A 274 -22.77 -18.42 25.10
C GLU A 274 -23.34 -19.80 24.70
N GLY A 275 -22.59 -20.59 23.93
CA GLY A 275 -23.01 -21.90 23.43
C GLY A 275 -24.03 -21.83 22.29
N GLY A 276 -24.16 -20.66 21.64
CA GLY A 276 -25.06 -20.39 20.53
C GLY A 276 -24.35 -19.99 19.24
N GLY A 277 -25.10 -19.94 18.14
CA GLY A 277 -24.60 -19.46 16.86
C GLY A 277 -23.92 -20.50 15.98
N SER A 278 -23.68 -20.11 14.73
CA SER A 278 -23.12 -20.96 13.68
C SER A 278 -21.68 -20.54 13.35
N TYR A 279 -20.76 -21.49 13.28
CA TYR A 279 -19.38 -21.25 12.87
C TYR A 279 -19.27 -20.58 11.49
N TRP A 280 -20.29 -20.74 10.63
CA TRP A 280 -20.39 -20.08 9.33
C TRP A 280 -20.35 -18.55 9.41
N GLY A 281 -20.87 -17.96 10.48
CA GLY A 281 -20.83 -16.50 10.63
C GLY A 281 -19.41 -15.96 10.74
N ILE A 282 -18.52 -16.67 11.43
CA ILE A 282 -17.11 -16.29 11.55
C ILE A 282 -16.39 -16.42 10.22
N LEU A 283 -16.60 -17.53 9.50
CA LEU A 283 -16.03 -17.75 8.18
C LEU A 283 -16.45 -16.65 7.19
N VAL A 284 -17.73 -16.30 7.19
CA VAL A 284 -18.28 -15.23 6.33
C VAL A 284 -17.70 -13.87 6.73
N SER A 285 -17.68 -13.54 8.03
CA SER A 285 -17.06 -12.31 8.53
C SER A 285 -15.60 -12.19 8.09
N TRP A 286 -14.79 -13.23 8.29
CA TRP A 286 -13.38 -13.23 7.90
C TRP A 286 -13.21 -13.04 6.39
N THR A 287 -13.96 -13.80 5.59
CA THR A 287 -13.91 -13.73 4.12
C THR A 287 -14.24 -12.32 3.62
N LEU A 288 -15.36 -11.76 4.08
CA LEU A 288 -15.81 -10.45 3.66
C LEU A 288 -14.89 -9.34 4.20
N PHE A 289 -14.33 -9.51 5.40
CA PHE A 289 -13.34 -8.57 5.91
C PHE A 289 -12.06 -8.57 5.08
N GLN A 290 -11.65 -9.74 4.55
CA GLN A 290 -10.52 -9.86 3.64
C GLN A 290 -10.78 -9.22 2.26
N VAL A 291 -12.02 -9.22 1.78
CA VAL A 291 -12.46 -8.41 0.62
C VAL A 291 -12.22 -6.93 0.90
N THR A 292 -12.66 -6.44 2.06
CA THR A 292 -12.47 -5.05 2.48
C THR A 292 -10.99 -4.69 2.57
N PHE A 293 -10.19 -5.51 3.25
CA PHE A 293 -8.77 -5.29 3.43
C PHE A 293 -8.03 -5.15 2.10
N THR A 294 -8.22 -6.11 1.21
CA THR A 294 -7.55 -6.13 -0.10
C THR A 294 -7.97 -4.91 -0.93
N SER A 295 -9.27 -4.61 -0.96
CA SER A 295 -9.80 -3.46 -1.72
C SER A 295 -9.28 -2.12 -1.19
N VAL A 296 -9.27 -1.93 0.13
CA VAL A 296 -8.76 -0.70 0.76
C VAL A 296 -7.27 -0.52 0.47
N LEU A 297 -6.46 -1.57 0.57
CA LEU A 297 -5.03 -1.48 0.27
C LEU A 297 -4.77 -1.10 -1.19
N ILE A 298 -5.45 -1.74 -2.15
CA ILE A 298 -5.31 -1.41 -3.58
C ILE A 298 -5.68 0.06 -3.84
N VAL A 299 -6.83 0.50 -3.32
CA VAL A 299 -7.34 1.85 -3.56
C VAL A 299 -6.45 2.90 -2.89
N THR A 300 -6.02 2.68 -1.65
CA THR A 300 -5.19 3.63 -0.90
C THR A 300 -3.78 3.75 -1.48
N THR A 301 -3.12 2.66 -1.88
CA THR A 301 -1.79 2.75 -2.52
C THR A 301 -1.87 3.41 -3.88
N THR A 302 -2.88 3.07 -4.69
CA THR A 302 -3.03 3.69 -6.01
C THR A 302 -3.37 5.18 -5.88
N PHE A 303 -4.25 5.53 -4.94
CA PHE A 303 -4.59 6.93 -4.69
C PHE A 303 -3.39 7.72 -4.13
N ALA A 304 -2.56 7.13 -3.27
CA ALA A 304 -1.34 7.77 -2.78
C ALA A 304 -0.33 8.06 -3.90
N ALA A 305 -0.14 7.09 -4.82
CA ALA A 305 0.71 7.26 -6.00
C ALA A 305 0.20 8.36 -6.95
N GLU A 306 -1.12 8.54 -7.05
CA GLU A 306 -1.75 9.57 -7.89
C GLU A 306 -1.88 10.94 -7.21
N ALA A 307 -2.04 10.98 -5.88
CA ALA A 307 -2.23 12.21 -5.12
C ALA A 307 -0.92 13.00 -4.93
N SER A 308 0.23 12.34 -5.10
CA SER A 308 1.57 12.97 -5.07
C SER A 308 2.34 12.72 -6.36
N PRO A 309 1.95 13.34 -7.49
CA PRO A 309 2.60 13.13 -8.78
C PRO A 309 4.07 13.56 -8.78
N LYS A 310 4.44 14.55 -7.95
CA LYS A 310 5.83 15.01 -7.81
C LYS A 310 6.72 14.01 -7.08
N HIS A 311 6.23 13.40 -6.01
CA HIS A 311 7.02 12.51 -5.15
C HIS A 311 6.21 11.25 -4.80
N PRO A 312 5.91 10.37 -5.76
CA PRO A 312 5.09 9.18 -5.49
C PRO A 312 5.81 8.23 -4.53
N GLY A 313 7.13 8.12 -4.62
CA GLY A 313 7.93 7.24 -3.77
C GLY A 313 7.84 7.55 -2.29
N PRO A 314 8.25 8.75 -1.83
CA PRO A 314 8.10 9.16 -0.45
C PRO A 314 6.67 9.01 0.09
N ALA A 315 5.65 9.35 -0.71
CA ALA A 315 4.26 9.21 -0.31
C ALA A 315 3.85 7.74 -0.11
N LEU A 316 4.27 6.83 -1.01
CA LEU A 316 3.99 5.41 -0.91
C LEU A 316 4.68 4.76 0.30
N VAL A 317 5.95 5.13 0.56
CA VAL A 317 6.67 4.66 1.75
C VAL A 317 5.95 5.13 3.01
N MET A 318 5.45 6.35 3.05
CA MET A 318 4.69 6.85 4.20
C MET A 318 3.36 6.14 4.38
N VAL A 319 2.61 5.87 3.31
CA VAL A 319 1.34 5.14 3.40
C VAL A 319 1.56 3.70 3.86
N THR A 320 2.55 3.02 3.30
CA THR A 320 2.84 1.60 3.60
C THR A 320 3.56 1.38 4.92
N GLY A 321 4.45 2.29 5.32
CA GLY A 321 5.18 2.21 6.57
C GLY A 321 4.37 2.68 7.77
N THR A 322 3.72 3.85 7.67
CA THR A 322 2.98 4.44 8.80
C THR A 322 1.77 3.60 9.17
N LYS A 323 1.13 2.91 8.20
CA LYS A 323 -0.02 2.03 8.50
C LYS A 323 0.30 0.96 9.54
N ASN A 324 1.53 0.44 9.52
CA ASN A 324 1.95 -0.65 10.41
C ASN A 324 2.16 -0.15 11.85
N ILE A 325 2.63 1.10 12.01
CA ILE A 325 2.82 1.73 13.32
C ILE A 325 1.46 1.97 13.98
N VAL A 326 0.53 2.57 13.24
CA VAL A 326 -0.81 2.87 13.74
C VAL A 326 -1.59 1.58 13.99
N SER A 327 -1.49 0.59 13.10
CA SER A 327 -2.17 -0.69 13.28
C SER A 327 -1.66 -1.45 14.50
N PHE A 328 -0.35 -1.42 14.76
CA PHE A 328 0.22 -2.02 15.96
C PHE A 328 -0.30 -1.35 17.24
N GLY A 329 -0.42 -0.01 17.24
CA GLY A 329 -0.98 0.72 18.39
C GLY A 329 -2.42 0.30 18.73
N VAL A 330 -3.25 0.08 17.72
CA VAL A 330 -4.63 -0.40 17.91
C VAL A 330 -4.65 -1.86 18.37
N ALA A 331 -3.88 -2.74 17.71
CA ALA A 331 -3.85 -4.16 18.04
C ALA A 331 -3.28 -4.45 19.44
N TYR A 332 -2.36 -3.61 19.93
CA TYR A 332 -1.83 -3.72 21.28
C TYR A 332 -2.92 -3.54 22.35
N GLY A 333 -3.87 -2.63 22.11
CA GLY A 333 -5.00 -2.38 23.02
C GLY A 333 -6.07 -3.48 23.01
N LEU A 334 -6.09 -4.33 21.99
CA LEU A 334 -7.16 -5.31 21.79
C LEU A 334 -7.31 -6.28 22.97
N THR A 335 -6.20 -6.83 23.46
CA THR A 335 -6.24 -7.89 24.48
C THR A 335 -6.90 -7.39 25.76
N ASP A 336 -6.57 -6.16 26.17
CA ASP A 336 -7.15 -5.52 27.35
C ASP A 336 -8.63 -5.17 27.15
N MET A 337 -8.99 -4.72 25.95
CA MET A 337 -10.39 -4.42 25.59
C MET A 337 -11.26 -5.67 25.61
N VAL A 338 -10.77 -6.80 25.07
CA VAL A 338 -11.52 -8.07 25.06
C VAL A 338 -11.70 -8.61 26.48
N GLN A 339 -10.70 -8.49 27.35
CA GLN A 339 -10.79 -8.97 28.73
C GLN A 339 -11.80 -8.17 29.57
N HIS A 340 -11.87 -6.85 29.40
CA HIS A 340 -12.76 -6.00 30.19
C HIS A 340 -14.18 -5.85 29.61
N GLY A 341 -14.29 -5.68 28.28
CA GLY A 341 -15.55 -5.36 27.60
C GLY A 341 -16.18 -6.55 26.85
N GLY A 342 -15.47 -7.66 26.71
CA GLY A 342 -15.91 -8.79 25.88
C GLY A 342 -15.81 -8.49 24.37
N TYR A 343 -16.18 -9.49 23.56
CA TYR A 343 -16.01 -9.44 22.10
C TYR A 343 -16.97 -8.43 21.44
N THR A 344 -18.25 -8.41 21.80
CA THR A 344 -19.24 -7.49 21.20
C THR A 344 -18.86 -6.03 21.38
N TRP A 345 -18.46 -5.63 22.60
CA TRP A 345 -18.08 -4.25 22.87
C TRP A 345 -16.80 -3.86 22.13
N THR A 346 -15.80 -4.74 22.15
CA THR A 346 -14.49 -4.46 21.53
C THR A 346 -14.62 -4.29 20.03
N PHE A 347 -15.26 -5.24 19.34
CA PHE A 347 -15.45 -5.16 17.89
C PHE A 347 -16.48 -4.11 17.48
N GLY A 348 -17.45 -3.79 18.34
CA GLY A 348 -18.36 -2.66 18.16
C GLY A 348 -17.64 -1.30 18.24
N ALA A 349 -16.72 -1.13 19.19
CA ALA A 349 -15.89 0.07 19.30
C ALA A 349 -14.96 0.22 18.10
N LEU A 350 -14.31 -0.87 17.66
CA LEU A 350 -13.48 -0.89 16.45
C LEU A 350 -14.29 -0.57 15.19
N ALA A 351 -15.50 -1.11 15.07
CA ALA A 351 -16.41 -0.76 13.97
C ALA A 351 -16.78 0.73 14.00
N GLY A 352 -17.01 1.31 15.17
CA GLY A 352 -17.24 2.74 15.34
C GLY A 352 -16.07 3.59 14.84
N ILE A 353 -14.84 3.28 15.28
CA ILE A 353 -13.61 3.98 14.85
C ILE A 353 -13.42 3.83 13.34
N PHE A 354 -13.58 2.62 12.82
CA PHE A 354 -13.53 2.34 11.39
C PHE A 354 -14.55 3.20 10.63
N GLY A 355 -15.82 3.21 11.05
CA GLY A 355 -16.87 4.02 10.44
C GLY A 355 -16.54 5.51 10.41
N VAL A 356 -16.06 6.07 11.53
CA VAL A 356 -15.68 7.49 11.64
C VAL A 356 -14.55 7.84 10.67
N ILE A 357 -13.50 7.01 10.58
CA ILE A 357 -12.39 7.25 9.66
C ILE A 357 -12.86 7.27 8.21
N PHE A 358 -13.75 6.35 7.81
CA PHE A 358 -14.26 6.34 6.44
C PHE A 358 -15.24 7.49 6.15
N ILE A 359 -16.02 7.94 7.15
CA ILE A 359 -16.85 9.16 7.05
C ILE A 359 -15.97 10.40 6.84
N LEU A 360 -14.81 10.48 7.49
CA LEU A 360 -13.82 11.55 7.25
C LEU A 360 -13.29 11.57 5.80
N GLY A 361 -13.49 10.51 5.01
CA GLY A 361 -13.21 10.51 3.58
C GLY A 361 -14.08 11.48 2.77
N ILE A 362 -15.31 11.76 3.22
CA ILE A 362 -16.26 12.67 2.55
C ILE A 362 -15.77 14.12 2.56
N PRO A 363 -15.42 14.74 3.71
CA PRO A 363 -14.90 16.10 3.70
C PRO A 363 -13.56 16.19 2.94
N ILE A 364 -12.75 15.14 2.97
CA ILE A 364 -11.46 15.10 2.27
C ILE A 364 -11.66 15.06 0.75
N TYR A 365 -12.68 14.35 0.25
CA TYR A 365 -13.07 14.41 -1.17
C TYR A 365 -13.38 15.85 -1.64
N MET A 366 -13.96 16.68 -0.78
CA MET A 366 -14.29 18.08 -1.11
C MET A 366 -13.10 19.04 -0.92
N LEU A 367 -12.25 18.80 0.08
CA LEU A 367 -11.14 19.67 0.46
C LEU A 367 -9.86 19.41 -0.34
N ASN A 368 -9.63 18.17 -0.78
CA ASN A 368 -8.41 17.79 -1.48
C ASN A 368 -8.16 18.57 -2.79
N PRO A 369 -9.17 18.81 -3.66
CA PRO A 369 -8.96 19.63 -4.86
C PRO A 369 -8.57 21.07 -4.54
N LYS A 370 -9.04 21.62 -3.40
CA LYS A 370 -8.67 22.96 -2.95
C LYS A 370 -7.25 23.00 -2.42
N TRP A 371 -6.85 21.98 -1.67
CA TRP A 371 -5.50 21.83 -1.16
C TRP A 371 -4.48 21.69 -2.30
N ARG A 372 -4.73 20.83 -3.30
CA ARG A 372 -3.86 20.69 -4.48
C ARG A 372 -3.68 22.03 -5.20
N ARG A 373 -4.76 22.77 -5.46
CA ARG A 373 -4.69 24.11 -6.08
C ARG A 373 -3.88 25.11 -5.25
N TYR A 374 -3.96 25.02 -3.92
CA TYR A 374 -3.17 25.88 -3.03
C TYR A 374 -1.67 25.54 -3.14
N VAL A 375 -1.32 24.26 -3.13
CA VAL A 375 0.07 23.80 -3.28
C VAL A 375 0.65 24.19 -4.63
N THR A 376 -0.08 23.95 -5.73
CA THR A 376 0.36 24.35 -7.09
C THR A 376 0.62 25.86 -7.16
N ARG A 377 -0.28 26.70 -6.60
CA ARG A 377 -0.09 28.16 -6.56
C ARG A 377 1.08 28.60 -5.69
N ALA A 378 1.33 27.90 -4.58
CA ALA A 378 2.48 28.20 -3.71
C ALA A 378 3.81 27.87 -4.41
N GLU A 379 3.81 26.90 -5.32
CA GLU A 379 4.98 26.48 -6.10
C GLU A 379 5.19 27.32 -7.36
N GLU A 380 4.10 27.75 -8.03
CA GLU A 380 4.16 28.76 -9.09
C GLU A 380 4.81 30.06 -8.58
N LYS A 381 4.48 30.46 -7.34
CA LYS A 381 5.14 31.60 -6.66
C LYS A 381 6.62 31.39 -6.37
N LYS A 382 7.11 30.15 -6.39
CA LYS A 382 8.54 29.81 -6.24
C LYS A 382 9.25 29.62 -7.59
N GLY A 383 8.58 29.88 -8.72
CA GLY A 383 9.15 29.75 -10.06
C GLY A 383 9.21 28.31 -10.59
N ILE A 384 8.58 27.34 -9.93
CA ILE A 384 8.60 25.94 -10.35
C ILE A 384 7.28 25.63 -11.07
N THR A 385 7.26 25.75 -12.40
CA THR A 385 6.12 25.34 -13.23
C THR A 385 6.18 23.83 -13.47
N THR A 386 5.44 23.07 -12.67
CA THR A 386 5.23 21.63 -12.93
C THR A 386 3.93 21.43 -13.70
N THR A 387 3.99 20.71 -14.82
CA THR A 387 2.82 20.22 -15.55
C THR A 387 2.13 19.13 -14.72
N ASP A 388 0.93 19.42 -14.23
CA ASP A 388 -0.02 18.44 -13.66
C ASP A 388 -0.99 17.95 -14.74
#